data_AF-A0A2A5VHF0-F1
#
_entry.id   AF-A0A2A5VHF0-F1
#
_cell.length_a   1.000
_cell.length_b   1.000
_cell.length_c   1.000
_cell.angle_alpha   90.00
_cell.angle_beta   90.00
_cell.angle_gamma   90.00
#
_symmetry.space_group_name_H-M   'P 1'
#
loop_
_entity.id
_entity.type
_entity.pdbx_description
1 polymer ?
#
loop_
_entity_poly.entity_id
_entity_poly.type
_entity_poly.pdbx_seq_one_letter_code
_entity_poly.pdbx_strand_id
1 'polypeptide(L)'
;MSDHLLFGKFDLYWANFIGLIVLTAIEVAAVGLDFSETITLFILVGIAIPKFIMIAAIFMHLWGDKDSKILTLTALFPAFFIVIMVLFIGLTHPEASIGLPEWCRPGYYKL
;
A
#
# COMPACT_ATOMS: atom_id res chain seq x y z
N MET A 1 -17.42 -19.11 -17.81
CA MET A 1 -18.19 -17.96 -17.29
C MET A 1 -18.11 -18.09 -15.77
N SER A 2 -17.33 -17.22 -15.13
CA SER A 2 -17.03 -17.04 -13.69
C SER A 2 -16.61 -18.25 -12.83
N ASP A 3 -15.31 -18.58 -12.82
CA ASP A 3 -14.66 -19.52 -11.86
C ASP A 3 -14.23 -18.83 -10.54
N HIS A 4 -14.74 -17.63 -10.24
CA HIS A 4 -14.33 -16.76 -9.13
C HIS A 4 -15.48 -16.46 -8.15
N LEU A 5 -16.41 -17.40 -7.99
CA LEU A 5 -17.52 -17.26 -7.05
C LEU A 5 -17.11 -17.68 -5.63
N LEU A 6 -16.95 -16.72 -4.72
CA LEU A 6 -16.99 -16.99 -3.28
C LEU A 6 -18.42 -17.43 -2.90
N PHE A 7 -18.53 -18.59 -2.26
CA PHE A 7 -19.81 -19.18 -1.81
C PHE A 7 -20.88 -19.36 -2.90
N GLY A 8 -20.47 -19.52 -4.17
CA GLY A 8 -21.38 -19.81 -5.28
C GLY A 8 -22.34 -18.67 -5.65
N LYS A 9 -22.20 -17.48 -5.06
CA LYS A 9 -23.06 -16.31 -5.34
C LYS A 9 -22.32 -14.96 -5.41
N PHE A 10 -21.17 -14.82 -4.76
CA PHE A 10 -20.43 -13.55 -4.74
C PHE A 10 -19.20 -13.62 -5.63
N ASP A 11 -19.17 -12.77 -6.65
CA ASP A 11 -18.01 -12.59 -7.50
C ASP A 11 -16.85 -12.01 -6.67
N LEU A 12 -15.71 -12.69 -6.66
CA LEU A 12 -14.49 -12.29 -5.97
C LEU A 12 -14.05 -10.87 -6.36
N TYR A 13 -14.27 -10.45 -7.61
CA TYR A 13 -13.95 -9.09 -8.06
C TYR A 13 -14.83 -8.05 -7.37
N TRP A 14 -16.12 -8.31 -7.25
CA TRP A 14 -17.06 -7.42 -6.57
C TRP A 14 -16.80 -7.34 -5.07
N ALA A 15 -16.50 -8.47 -4.43
CA ALA A 15 -16.12 -8.50 -3.02
C ALA A 15 -14.84 -7.70 -2.76
N ASN A 16 -13.82 -7.84 -3.62
CA ASN A 16 -12.59 -7.04 -3.50
C ASN A 16 -12.82 -5.57 -3.75
N PHE A 17 -13.63 -5.21 -4.75
CA PHE A 17 -13.97 -3.82 -5.03
C PHE A 17 -14.64 -3.14 -3.84
N ILE A 18 -15.64 -3.79 -3.24
CA ILE A 18 -16.33 -3.29 -2.04
C ILE A 18 -15.35 -3.17 -0.86
N GLY A 19 -14.52 -4.18 -0.64
CA GLY A 19 -13.51 -4.15 0.42
C GLY A 19 -12.53 -2.97 0.26
N LEU A 20 -12.06 -2.68 -0.96
CA LEU A 20 -11.20 -1.52 -1.22
C LEU A 20 -11.90 -0.19 -0.95
N ILE A 21 -13.18 -0.06 -1.31
CA ILE A 21 -13.97 1.14 -0.99
C ILE A 21 -14.06 1.31 0.53
N VAL A 22 -14.39 0.26 1.27
CA VAL A 22 -14.50 0.32 2.74
C VAL A 22 -13.17 0.72 3.38
N LEU A 23 -12.06 0.09 2.97
CA LEU A 23 -10.74 0.44 3.47
C LEU A 23 -10.36 1.89 3.16
N THR A 24 -10.75 2.40 1.99
CA THR A 24 -10.53 3.81 1.62
C THR A 24 -11.40 4.77 2.43
N ALA A 25 -12.66 4.40 2.68
CA ALA A 25 -13.53 5.20 3.54
C ALA A 25 -12.98 5.30 4.96
N ILE A 26 -12.37 4.23 5.48
CA ILE A 26 -11.71 4.24 6.81
C ILE A 26 -10.50 5.17 6.81
N GLU A 27 -9.66 5.17 5.78
CA GLU A 27 -8.52 6.11 5.69
C GLU A 27 -8.98 7.56 5.66
N VAL A 28 -10.00 7.87 4.83
CA VAL A 28 -10.58 9.22 4.75
C VAL A 28 -11.18 9.63 6.10
N ALA A 29 -11.88 8.72 6.78
CA ALA A 29 -12.41 8.96 8.12
C ALA A 29 -11.30 9.17 9.15
N ALA A 30 -10.21 8.40 9.09
CA ALA A 30 -9.08 8.54 10.01
C ALA A 30 -8.39 9.90 9.84
N VAL A 31 -8.25 10.38 8.61
CA VAL A 31 -7.71 11.72 8.34
C VAL A 31 -8.72 12.82 8.73
N GLY A 32 -10.02 12.58 8.58
CA GLY A 32 -11.06 13.56 8.88
C GLY A 32 -11.48 13.68 10.35
N LEU A 33 -11.10 12.73 11.22
CA LEU A 33 -11.47 12.72 12.65
C LEU A 33 -10.39 13.32 13.58
N ASP A 34 -9.38 14.02 13.03
CA ASP A 34 -8.32 14.72 13.77
C ASP A 34 -7.67 13.86 14.89
N PHE A 35 -7.34 12.61 14.59
CA PHE A 35 -6.53 11.78 15.49
C PHE A 35 -5.10 12.33 15.63
N SER A 36 -4.39 11.90 16.69
CA SER A 36 -2.94 12.14 16.81
C SER A 36 -2.21 11.63 15.57
N GLU A 37 -1.22 12.39 15.09
CA GLU A 37 -0.41 12.07 13.90
C GLU A 37 0.10 10.63 13.90
N THR A 38 0.59 10.14 15.03
CA THR A 38 1.09 8.76 15.16
C THR A 38 -0.01 7.73 14.91
N ILE A 39 -1.22 8.00 15.41
CA ILE A 39 -2.38 7.10 15.26
C ILE A 39 -2.86 7.13 13.81
N THR A 40 -2.96 8.31 13.20
CA THR A 40 -3.36 8.47 11.79
C THR A 40 -2.38 7.74 10.87
N LEU A 41 -1.07 7.94 11.05
CA LEU A 41 -0.05 7.23 10.27
C LEU A 41 -0.12 5.72 10.45
N PHE A 42 -0.32 5.24 11.68
CA PHE A 42 -0.46 3.82 11.95
C PHE A 42 -1.67 3.21 11.24
N ILE A 43 -2.81 3.91 11.23
CA ILE A 43 -4.02 3.47 10.50
C ILE A 43 -3.76 3.45 8.99
N LEU A 44 -3.20 4.53 8.43
CA LEU A 44 -2.92 4.63 6.99
C LEU A 44 -1.97 3.53 6.52
N VAL A 45 -0.85 3.34 7.22
CA VAL A 45 0.13 2.29 6.88
C VAL A 45 -0.45 0.90 7.12
N GLY A 46 -1.19 0.72 8.20
CA GLY A 46 -1.86 -0.55 8.52
C GLY A 46 -2.86 -0.98 7.46
N ILE A 47 -3.63 -0.04 6.89
CA ILE A 47 -4.61 -0.30 5.82
C ILE A 47 -3.95 -0.43 4.45
N ALA A 48 -2.80 0.21 4.21
CA ALA A 48 -2.07 0.08 2.96
C ALA A 48 -1.66 -1.38 2.65
N ILE A 49 -1.35 -2.18 3.68
CA ILE A 49 -0.95 -3.60 3.54
C ILE A 49 -2.07 -4.46 2.93
N PRO A 50 -3.27 -4.59 3.55
CA PRO A 50 -4.34 -5.40 2.99
C PRO A 50 -4.80 -4.87 1.63
N LYS A 51 -4.83 -3.54 1.41
CA LYS A 51 -5.14 -2.97 0.09
C LYS A 51 -4.17 -3.42 -0.99
N PHE A 52 -2.87 -3.35 -0.71
CA PHE A 52 -1.84 -3.80 -1.64
C PHE A 52 -2.04 -5.28 -2.00
N ILE A 53 -2.31 -6.14 -1.02
CA ILE A 53 -2.54 -7.56 -1.24
C ILE A 53 -3.80 -7.80 -2.08
N MET A 54 -4.91 -7.13 -1.77
CA MET A 54 -6.17 -7.27 -2.53
C MET A 54 -6.00 -6.86 -3.99
N ILE A 55 -5.29 -5.75 -4.25
CA ILE A 55 -5.03 -5.28 -5.61
C ILE A 55 -4.08 -6.25 -6.33
N ALA A 56 -2.96 -6.61 -5.71
CA ALA A 56 -1.94 -7.45 -6.33
C ALA A 56 -2.48 -8.86 -6.62
N ALA A 57 -3.08 -9.52 -5.63
CA ALA A 57 -3.54 -10.89 -5.76
C ALA A 57 -4.72 -11.01 -6.74
N ILE A 58 -5.69 -10.09 -6.68
CA ILE A 58 -6.97 -10.25 -7.39
C ILE A 58 -7.06 -9.40 -8.65
N PHE A 59 -6.87 -8.08 -8.55
CA PHE A 59 -6.99 -7.21 -9.74
C PHE A 59 -5.82 -7.35 -10.71
N MET A 60 -4.60 -7.56 -10.21
CA MET A 60 -3.41 -7.78 -11.03
C MET A 60 -3.16 -9.24 -11.39
N HIS A 61 -4.03 -10.18 -10.95
CA HIS A 61 -3.92 -11.61 -11.24
C HIS A 61 -2.54 -12.21 -10.88
N LEU A 62 -1.85 -11.62 -9.89
CA LEU A 62 -0.56 -12.14 -9.40
C LEU A 62 -0.74 -13.40 -8.54
N TRP A 63 -1.99 -13.83 -8.32
CA TRP A 63 -2.31 -15.03 -7.57
C TRP A 63 -3.45 -15.81 -8.24
N GLY A 64 -3.29 -17.13 -8.36
CA GLY A 64 -4.35 -18.05 -8.81
C GLY A 64 -4.29 -18.50 -10.26
N ASP A 65 -3.63 -17.75 -11.16
CA ASP A 65 -3.48 -18.13 -12.57
C ASP A 65 -2.21 -18.93 -12.84
N LYS A 66 -2.22 -19.69 -13.94
CA LYS A 66 -1.10 -20.54 -14.38
C LYS A 66 0.20 -19.73 -14.57
N ASP A 67 0.06 -18.48 -15.00
CA ASP A 67 1.17 -17.57 -15.29
C ASP A 67 1.48 -16.58 -14.14
N SER A 68 0.72 -16.63 -13.03
CA SER A 68 0.89 -15.71 -11.90
C SER A 68 2.30 -15.74 -11.28
N LYS A 69 3.00 -16.88 -11.35
CA LYS A 69 4.35 -17.04 -10.78
C LYS A 69 5.40 -16.19 -11.50
N ILE A 70 5.36 -16.16 -12.83
CA ILE A 70 6.33 -15.39 -13.61
C ILE A 70 6.04 -13.90 -13.52
N LEU A 71 4.76 -13.51 -13.50
CA LEU A 71 4.34 -12.12 -13.33
C LEU A 71 4.66 -11.56 -11.93
N THR A 72 4.54 -12.39 -10.89
CA THR A 72 4.97 -12.01 -9.53
C THR A 72 6.48 -11.84 -9.44
N LEU A 73 7.25 -12.72 -10.11
CA LEU A 73 8.71 -12.61 -10.12
C LEU A 73 9.18 -11.33 -10.82
N THR A 74 8.55 -10.97 -11.95
CA THR A 74 8.87 -9.74 -12.68
C THR A 74 8.41 -8.48 -11.94
N ALA A 75 7.37 -8.55 -11.11
CA ALA A 75 6.96 -7.44 -10.23
C ALA A 75 7.87 -7.30 -9.00
N LEU A 76 8.38 -8.41 -8.46
CA LEU A 76 9.24 -8.42 -7.27
C LEU A 76 10.63 -7.85 -7.56
N PHE A 77 11.16 -8.03 -8.78
CA PHE A 77 12.46 -7.49 -9.18
C PHE A 77 12.58 -5.95 -9.10
N PRO A 78 11.70 -5.15 -9.75
CA PRO A 78 11.72 -3.69 -9.61
C PRO A 78 11.31 -3.26 -8.20
N ALA A 79 10.40 -3.97 -7.52
CA ALA A 79 10.04 -3.66 -6.14
C ALA A 79 11.25 -3.79 -5.20
N PHE A 80 12.03 -4.87 -5.35
CA PHE A 80 13.29 -5.05 -4.62
C PHE A 80 14.25 -3.90 -4.88
N PHE A 81 14.44 -3.52 -6.15
CA PHE A 81 15.34 -2.42 -6.49
C PHE A 81 14.88 -1.07 -5.89
N ILE A 82 13.57 -0.77 -5.93
CA ILE A 82 13.00 0.44 -5.32
C ILE A 82 13.22 0.43 -3.80
N VAL A 83 12.99 -0.70 -3.13
CA VAL A 83 13.25 -0.83 -1.69
C VAL A 83 14.72 -0.56 -1.38
N ILE A 84 15.65 -1.10 -2.18
CA ILE A 84 17.07 -0.83 -2.00
C ILE A 84 17.40 0.64 -2.24
N MET A 85 16.87 1.25 -3.30
CA MET A 85 17.09 2.65 -3.61
C MET A 85 16.57 3.57 -2.50
N VAL A 86 15.41 3.28 -1.91
CA VAL A 86 14.85 4.12 -0.85
C VAL A 86 15.59 3.89 0.47
N LEU A 87 15.78 2.63 0.91
CA LEU A 87 16.33 2.34 2.23
C LEU A 87 17.85 2.55 2.31
N PHE A 88 18.60 2.10 1.31
CA PHE A 88 20.06 2.25 1.34
C PHE A 88 20.45 3.58 0.73
N ILE A 89 20.08 3.89 -0.51
CA ILE A 89 20.57 5.11 -1.14
C ILE A 89 19.86 6.34 -0.57
N GLY A 90 18.54 6.28 -0.40
CA GLY A 90 17.72 7.40 0.06
C GLY A 90 17.93 7.74 1.53
N LEU A 91 17.99 6.75 2.43
CA LEU A 91 18.07 6.99 3.88
C LEU A 91 19.49 6.91 4.48
N THR A 92 20.50 6.38 3.76
CA THR A 92 21.88 6.35 4.26
C THR A 92 22.80 7.43 3.67
N HIS A 93 22.27 8.33 2.83
CA HIS A 93 23.02 9.50 2.35
C HIS A 93 23.16 10.55 3.48
N PRO A 94 24.35 11.17 3.67
CA PRO A 94 24.57 12.15 4.74
C PRO A 94 23.64 13.36 4.66
N GLU A 95 23.08 13.66 3.50
CA GLU A 95 22.16 14.79 3.26
C GLU A 95 20.67 14.39 3.23
N ALA A 96 20.34 13.12 3.47
CA ALA A 96 19.00 12.57 3.29
C ALA A 96 17.92 13.27 4.15
N SER A 97 18.28 13.67 5.37
CA SER A 97 17.39 14.36 6.30
C SER A 97 17.81 15.81 6.61
N ILE A 98 19.09 16.15 6.46
CA ILE A 98 19.65 17.46 6.81
C ILE A 98 19.79 18.43 5.63
N GLY A 99 19.89 17.92 4.40
CA GLY A 99 20.00 18.71 3.18
C GLY A 99 18.65 19.21 2.63
N LEU A 100 17.54 18.77 3.25
CA LEU A 100 16.20 19.19 2.89
C LEU A 100 15.95 20.65 3.33
N PRO A 101 15.14 21.43 2.58
CA PRO A 101 14.67 22.75 3.01
C PRO A 101 14.08 22.68 4.41
N GLU A 102 14.19 23.75 5.19
CA GLU A 102 13.78 23.76 6.60
C GLU A 102 12.36 23.25 6.81
N TRP A 103 11.43 23.58 5.89
CA TRP A 103 10.05 23.10 5.95
C TRP A 103 9.90 21.58 5.84
N CYS A 104 10.74 20.89 5.08
CA CYS A 104 10.69 19.42 4.97
C CYS A 104 11.32 18.68 6.18
N ARG A 105 11.95 19.39 7.13
CA ARG A 105 12.66 18.74 8.24
C ARG A 105 11.72 18.42 9.41
N PRO A 106 11.88 17.26 10.06
CA PRO A 106 11.18 16.96 11.31
C PRO A 106 11.42 18.07 12.36
N GLY A 107 10.34 18.56 12.98
CA GLY A 107 10.39 19.63 14.00
C GLY A 107 10.22 21.07 13.49
N TYR A 108 10.14 21.30 12.16
CA TYR A 108 9.92 22.64 11.60
C TYR A 108 8.56 23.24 11.99
N TYR A 109 7.51 22.44 11.91
CA TYR A 109 6.14 22.91 12.14
C TYR A 109 5.78 23.09 13.62
N LYS A 110 6.65 22.67 14.55
CA LYS A 110 6.40 22.66 16.01
C LYS A 110 5.01 22.12 16.40
N LEU A 111 4.49 21.19 15.59
CA LEU A 111 3.30 20.39 15.87
C LEU A 111 3.70 19.20 16.74
#